data_AF-A0A0Z8GCJ3-F1
#
_entry.id   AF-A0A0Z8GCJ3-F1
#
_cell.length_a   1.000
_cell.length_b   1.000
_cell.length_c   1.000
_cell.angle_alpha   90.00
_cell.angle_beta   90.00
_cell.angle_gamma   90.00
#
_symmetry.space_group_name_H-M   'P 1'
#
loop_
_entity.id
_entity.type
_entity.pdbx_description
1 polymer ?
#
loop_
_entity_poly.entity_id
_entity_poly.type
_entity_poly.pdbx_seq_one_letter_code
_entity_poly.pdbx_strand_id
1 'polypeptide(L)'
;MAIYESKGFGNDLHLFEKKAPFDYVAEFRPRKVPEGADIETYKRTQAPYCLSGKVTPNEQGQLKRNNQSLVYRDLIFLDYDEIEGTAESFIEVVSSALFGFSYILYPTIKHTAEKPRYRLVVKPDRVLNEPTYKQIVKEIADKIGLPFDLASLTWSQLQGLPVTSGDPKDYQKIVERGLDYPVPQSSTGQAGAVTTNYHQPRATGRRSITMRVIDTLFNGFGDEGGRNVAMTRFVGLLFNKWVDADLETAYELTKIANSVTAEPLPIEELDRTFTSIARAEYRKRG
;
A
#
# COMPACT_ATOMS: atom_id res chain seq x y z
N MET A 1 -14.90 14.63 -4.56
CA MET A 1 -13.57 14.45 -3.97
C MET A 1 -12.77 15.67 -4.34
N ALA A 2 -12.13 16.32 -3.37
CA ALA A 2 -11.49 17.61 -3.55
C ALA A 2 -10.03 17.52 -3.09
N ILE A 3 -9.17 18.29 -3.75
CA ILE A 3 -7.80 18.49 -3.32
C ILE A 3 -7.56 19.99 -3.17
N TYR A 4 -6.91 20.36 -2.08
CA TYR A 4 -6.62 21.74 -1.76
C TYR A 4 -5.13 21.99 -1.93
N GLU A 5 -4.76 23.01 -2.68
CA GLU A 5 -3.40 23.45 -2.89
C GLU A 5 -2.98 24.45 -1.80
N SER A 6 -1.71 24.40 -1.41
CA SER A 6 -1.08 25.39 -0.55
C SER A 6 0.35 25.65 -1.00
N LYS A 7 0.90 26.82 -0.63
CA LYS A 7 2.30 27.18 -0.87
C LYS A 7 3.03 27.27 0.45
N GLY A 8 4.17 26.60 0.54
CA GLY A 8 4.93 26.54 1.76
C GLY A 8 4.17 25.86 2.91
N PHE A 9 4.54 26.19 4.14
CA PHE A 9 3.87 25.69 5.35
C PHE A 9 2.66 26.54 5.77
N GLY A 10 2.07 27.28 4.82
CA GLY A 10 0.92 28.13 5.09
C GLY A 10 -0.31 27.36 5.54
N ASN A 11 -1.27 28.08 6.12
CA ASN A 11 -2.56 27.52 6.50
C ASN A 11 -3.65 27.78 5.46
N ASP A 12 -3.44 28.71 4.55
CA ASP A 12 -4.41 29.00 3.50
C ASP A 12 -4.43 27.88 2.46
N LEU A 13 -5.65 27.52 2.05
CA LEU A 13 -5.95 26.43 1.13
C LEU A 13 -6.72 26.97 -0.07
N HIS A 14 -6.35 26.49 -1.26
CA HIS A 14 -7.02 26.81 -2.51
C HIS A 14 -7.62 25.55 -3.12
N LEU A 15 -8.94 25.52 -3.26
CA LEU A 15 -9.65 24.37 -3.78
C LEU A 15 -9.34 24.13 -5.26
N PHE A 16 -8.97 22.90 -5.60
CA PHE A 16 -8.79 22.41 -6.95
C PHE A 16 -9.78 21.24 -7.22
N GLU A 17 -10.71 21.44 -8.16
CA GLU A 17 -11.79 20.47 -8.46
C GLU A 17 -11.77 19.97 -9.92
N LYS A 18 -10.77 20.35 -10.71
CA LYS A 18 -10.71 19.98 -12.13
C LYS A 18 -10.38 18.49 -12.35
N LYS A 19 -10.01 17.76 -11.30
CA LYS A 19 -9.54 16.37 -11.38
C LYS A 19 -9.73 15.65 -10.05
N ALA A 20 -9.89 14.33 -10.11
CA ALA A 20 -9.86 13.49 -8.92
C ALA A 20 -8.49 13.63 -8.21
N PRO A 21 -8.44 13.61 -6.86
CA PRO A 21 -7.21 13.84 -6.11
C PRO A 21 -6.05 12.91 -6.50
N PHE A 22 -6.32 11.62 -6.70
CA PHE A 22 -5.28 10.66 -7.13
C PHE A 22 -4.68 11.04 -8.48
N ASP A 23 -5.54 11.32 -9.47
CA ASP A 23 -5.09 11.72 -10.80
C ASP A 23 -4.42 13.10 -10.81
N TYR A 24 -4.83 14.00 -9.91
CA TYR A 24 -4.14 15.27 -9.68
C TYR A 24 -2.68 15.03 -9.27
N VAL A 25 -2.43 14.18 -8.27
CA VAL A 25 -1.06 13.86 -7.82
C VAL A 25 -0.31 13.06 -8.90
N ALA A 26 -0.96 12.11 -9.56
CA ALA A 26 -0.38 11.28 -10.61
C ALA A 26 0.07 12.10 -11.82
N GLU A 27 -0.64 13.16 -12.18
CA GLU A 27 -0.30 14.02 -13.31
C GLU A 27 0.45 15.29 -12.90
N PHE A 28 0.63 15.54 -11.60
CA PHE A 28 1.37 16.71 -11.13
C PHE A 28 2.80 16.68 -11.67
N ARG A 29 3.16 17.70 -12.44
CA ARG A 29 4.51 17.87 -12.99
C ARG A 29 5.45 18.40 -11.90
N PRO A 30 6.62 17.78 -11.69
CA PRO A 30 7.54 18.19 -10.64
C PRO A 30 7.97 19.65 -10.83
N ARG A 31 7.96 20.41 -9.73
CA ARG A 31 8.48 21.78 -9.74
C ARG A 31 9.98 21.75 -9.52
N LYS A 32 10.73 22.52 -10.31
CA LYS A 32 12.16 22.70 -10.09
C LYS A 32 12.38 23.72 -8.97
N VAL A 33 13.27 23.41 -8.02
CA VAL A 33 13.75 24.39 -7.05
C VAL A 33 14.55 25.46 -7.82
N PRO A 34 14.32 26.76 -7.58
CA PRO A 34 15.10 27.82 -8.23
C PRO A 34 16.59 27.65 -7.95
N GLU A 35 17.43 27.95 -8.95
CA GLU A 35 18.88 27.84 -8.82
C GLU A 35 19.41 28.75 -7.70
N GLY A 36 20.29 28.20 -6.85
CA GLY A 36 20.83 28.91 -5.69
C GLY A 36 19.85 29.14 -4.53
N ALA A 37 18.60 28.67 -4.62
CA ALA A 37 17.65 28.80 -3.51
C ALA A 37 17.99 27.84 -2.36
N ASP A 38 17.90 28.33 -1.13
CA ASP A 38 17.93 27.50 0.07
C ASP A 38 16.69 26.60 0.13
N ILE A 39 16.92 25.28 0.25
CA ILE A 39 15.86 24.27 0.20
C ILE A 39 14.87 24.45 1.36
N GLU A 40 15.34 24.76 2.57
CA GLU A 40 14.47 24.92 3.73
C GLU A 40 13.57 26.15 3.60
N THR A 41 14.14 27.27 3.14
CA THR A 41 13.39 28.49 2.85
C THR A 41 12.36 28.27 1.75
N TYR A 42 12.74 27.59 0.67
CA TYR A 42 11.82 27.24 -0.43
C TYR A 42 10.68 26.35 0.07
N LYS A 43 10.97 25.32 0.88
CA LYS A 43 9.95 24.45 1.49
C LYS A 43 8.95 25.22 2.34
N ARG A 44 9.41 26.23 3.08
CA ARG A 44 8.58 27.03 3.98
C ARG A 44 7.70 28.04 3.27
N THR A 45 8.12 28.54 2.12
CA THR A 45 7.53 29.75 1.51
C THR A 45 6.90 29.53 0.14
N GLN A 46 7.42 28.59 -0.66
CA GLN A 46 7.12 28.52 -2.10
C GLN A 46 6.77 27.12 -2.60
N ALA A 47 7.28 26.07 -1.95
CA ALA A 47 7.06 24.71 -2.41
C ALA A 47 5.55 24.37 -2.47
N PRO A 48 5.12 23.62 -3.49
CA PRO A 48 3.73 23.21 -3.62
C PRO A 48 3.39 22.10 -2.62
N TYR A 49 2.31 22.30 -1.87
CA TYR A 49 1.72 21.30 -0.99
C TYR A 49 0.26 21.06 -1.35
N CYS A 50 -0.25 19.92 -0.89
CA CYS A 50 -1.67 19.60 -0.98
C CYS A 50 -2.25 19.08 0.34
N LEU A 51 -3.58 19.15 0.42
CA LEU A 51 -4.40 18.44 1.39
C LEU A 51 -5.55 17.77 0.62
N SER A 52 -5.64 16.45 0.67
CA SER A 52 -6.69 15.68 0.01
C SER A 52 -7.87 15.46 0.95
N GLY A 53 -9.10 15.76 0.54
CA GLY A 53 -10.28 15.52 1.37
C GLY A 53 -11.34 16.61 1.26
N LYS A 54 -12.04 16.88 2.36
CA LYS A 54 -13.01 17.98 2.45
C LYS A 54 -12.67 18.89 3.62
N VAL A 55 -12.54 20.18 3.34
CA VAL A 55 -12.31 21.24 4.32
C VAL A 55 -13.53 22.16 4.37
N THR A 56 -14.03 22.45 5.57
CA THR A 56 -15.06 23.47 5.76
C THR A 56 -14.44 24.87 5.79
N PRO A 57 -15.04 25.86 5.09
CA PRO A 57 -14.61 27.24 5.22
C PRO A 57 -14.91 27.77 6.64
N ASN A 58 -14.14 28.76 7.09
CA ASN A 58 -14.47 29.51 8.31
C ASN A 58 -15.66 30.46 8.07
N GLU A 59 -16.07 31.22 9.10
CA GLU A 59 -17.16 32.20 9.03
C GLU A 59 -16.96 33.28 7.94
N GLN A 60 -15.72 33.55 7.58
CA GLN A 60 -15.34 34.50 6.53
C GLN A 60 -15.30 33.87 5.13
N GLY A 61 -15.69 32.60 4.98
CA GLY A 61 -15.63 31.86 3.72
C GLY A 61 -14.23 31.37 3.33
N GLN A 62 -13.22 31.56 4.17
CA GLN A 62 -11.83 31.18 3.89
C GLN A 62 -11.57 29.72 4.21
N LEU A 63 -10.91 29.00 3.30
CA LEU A 63 -10.46 27.64 3.52
C LEU A 63 -9.10 27.68 4.22
N LYS A 64 -9.08 27.25 5.48
CA LYS A 64 -7.86 27.19 6.29
C LYS A 64 -7.65 25.78 6.84
N ARG A 65 -6.42 25.31 6.77
CA ARG A 65 -5.99 24.01 7.30
C ARG A 65 -5.92 24.06 8.82
N ASN A 66 -6.71 23.20 9.46
CA ASN A 66 -6.56 22.80 10.86
C ASN A 66 -7.31 21.46 11.06
N ASN A 67 -7.20 20.87 12.25
CA ASN A 67 -7.84 19.57 12.51
C ASN A 67 -9.37 19.67 12.53
N GLN A 68 -9.94 20.80 12.96
CA GLN A 68 -11.39 21.00 13.05
C GLN A 68 -12.04 21.23 11.68
N SER A 69 -11.32 21.88 10.76
CA SER A 69 -11.84 22.19 9.43
C SER A 69 -11.77 21.00 8.48
N LEU A 70 -10.86 20.05 8.70
CA LEU A 70 -10.71 18.85 7.87
C LEU A 70 -11.73 17.78 8.27
N VAL A 71 -12.78 17.64 7.45
CA VAL A 71 -13.90 16.72 7.69
C VAL A 71 -13.53 15.27 7.42
N TYR A 72 -12.85 15.03 6.30
CA TYR A 72 -12.37 13.71 5.90
C TYR A 72 -11.17 13.85 4.98
N ARG A 73 -10.41 12.76 4.82
CA ARG A 73 -9.37 12.59 3.80
C ARG A 73 -9.81 11.58 2.75
N ASP A 74 -9.32 11.73 1.53
CA ASP A 74 -9.62 10.82 0.43
C ASP A 74 -8.38 10.33 -0.32
N LEU A 75 -7.19 10.58 0.23
CA LEU A 75 -5.92 9.92 -0.05
C LEU A 75 -5.16 9.67 1.26
N ILE A 76 -4.30 8.66 1.27
CA ILE A 76 -3.40 8.32 2.36
C ILE A 76 -1.98 8.69 1.94
N PHE A 77 -1.22 9.35 2.81
CA PHE A 77 0.16 9.75 2.54
C PHE A 77 1.09 9.17 3.61
N LEU A 78 2.20 8.59 3.17
CA LEU A 78 3.29 8.12 4.01
C LEU A 78 4.61 8.70 3.50
N ASP A 79 5.40 9.26 4.41
CA ASP A 79 6.73 9.77 4.13
C ASP A 79 7.79 8.78 4.60
N TYR A 80 8.70 8.42 3.69
CA TYR A 80 9.85 7.56 3.93
C TYR A 80 11.13 8.38 3.75
N ASP A 81 11.68 8.85 4.88
CA ASP A 81 12.86 9.72 4.92
C ASP A 81 14.16 8.98 5.31
N GLU A 82 14.02 7.80 5.92
CA GLU A 82 15.11 6.94 6.42
C GLU A 82 15.02 5.57 5.73
N ILE A 83 15.32 5.54 4.44
CA ILE A 83 15.34 4.32 3.64
C ILE A 83 16.73 3.68 3.75
N GLU A 84 16.79 2.47 4.29
CA GLU A 84 17.98 1.63 4.26
C GLU A 84 18.09 0.92 2.89
N GLY A 85 19.28 0.90 2.30
CA GLY A 85 19.52 0.30 0.99
C GLY A 85 19.29 1.27 -0.17
N THR A 86 18.92 0.73 -1.33
CA THR A 86 18.79 1.53 -2.57
C THR A 86 17.34 1.94 -2.82
N ALA A 87 17.17 2.89 -3.74
CA ALA A 87 15.83 3.28 -4.18
C ALA A 87 15.08 2.09 -4.81
N GLU A 88 15.78 1.26 -5.57
CA GLU A 88 15.23 0.09 -6.25
C GLU A 88 14.70 -0.94 -5.24
N SER A 89 15.49 -1.30 -4.23
CA SER A 89 15.05 -2.25 -3.20
C SER A 89 13.84 -1.71 -2.44
N PHE A 90 13.80 -0.42 -2.16
CA PHE A 90 12.64 0.21 -1.52
C PHE A 90 11.38 0.17 -2.41
N ILE A 91 11.53 0.49 -3.69
CA ILE A 91 10.43 0.43 -4.67
C ILE A 91 9.87 -0.99 -4.78
N GLU A 92 10.73 -2.00 -4.82
CA GLU A 92 10.34 -3.42 -4.87
C GLU A 92 9.54 -3.86 -3.63
N VAL A 93 9.98 -3.46 -2.44
CA VAL A 93 9.27 -3.74 -1.18
C VAL A 93 7.87 -3.10 -1.19
N VAL A 94 7.77 -1.82 -1.58
CA VAL A 94 6.46 -1.13 -1.68
C VAL A 94 5.56 -1.78 -2.73
N SER A 95 6.10 -2.12 -3.90
CA SER A 95 5.36 -2.76 -4.99
C SER A 95 4.81 -4.12 -4.58
N SER A 96 5.62 -4.91 -3.87
CA SER A 96 5.22 -6.23 -3.35
C SER A 96 4.14 -6.09 -2.27
N ALA A 97 4.32 -5.18 -1.31
CA ALA A 97 3.38 -4.98 -0.21
C ALA A 97 2.01 -4.44 -0.67
N LEU A 98 1.99 -3.62 -1.73
CA LEU A 98 0.80 -2.99 -2.27
C LEU A 98 0.34 -3.58 -3.62
N PHE A 99 0.79 -4.79 -3.93
CA PHE A 99 0.48 -5.44 -5.19
C PHE A 99 -1.03 -5.45 -5.47
N GLY A 100 -1.41 -4.93 -6.65
CA GLY A 100 -2.80 -4.87 -7.10
C GLY A 100 -3.60 -3.68 -6.58
N PHE A 101 -3.02 -2.80 -5.75
CA PHE A 101 -3.67 -1.55 -5.31
C PHE A 101 -3.17 -0.33 -6.08
N SER A 102 -4.01 0.70 -6.13
CA SER A 102 -3.65 2.01 -6.69
C SER A 102 -2.78 2.80 -5.72
N TYR A 103 -1.54 3.09 -6.13
CA TYR A 103 -0.62 3.93 -5.38
C TYR A 103 0.27 4.77 -6.29
N ILE A 104 0.86 5.82 -5.71
CA ILE A 104 1.85 6.68 -6.36
C ILE A 104 3.06 6.72 -5.44
N LEU A 105 4.25 6.54 -6.02
CA LEU A 105 5.51 6.69 -5.31
C LEU A 105 6.38 7.73 -6.01
N TYR A 106 6.87 8.72 -5.28
CA TYR A 106 7.71 9.77 -5.87
C TYR A 106 8.80 10.31 -4.92
N PRO A 107 9.97 10.70 -5.44
CA PRO A 107 11.04 11.29 -4.64
C PRO A 107 10.63 12.58 -3.93
N THR A 108 11.02 12.76 -2.67
CA THR A 108 10.81 14.04 -1.98
C THR A 108 11.88 15.06 -2.37
N ILE A 109 11.68 16.35 -2.04
CA ILE A 109 12.63 17.44 -2.37
C ILE A 109 14.07 17.22 -1.86
N LYS A 110 14.24 16.41 -0.80
CA LYS A 110 15.55 16.08 -0.21
C LYS A 110 16.13 14.75 -0.67
N HIS A 111 15.49 14.08 -1.63
CA HIS A 111 15.96 12.83 -2.16
C HIS A 111 17.33 12.99 -2.81
N THR A 112 18.26 12.08 -2.52
CA THR A 112 19.48 11.85 -3.29
C THR A 112 19.66 10.35 -3.51
N ALA A 113 20.57 9.96 -4.43
CA ALA A 113 20.86 8.55 -4.68
C ALA A 113 21.42 7.84 -3.42
N GLU A 114 22.21 8.55 -2.61
CA GLU A 114 22.84 8.04 -1.39
C GLU A 114 21.90 8.08 -0.17
N LYS A 115 20.89 8.95 -0.19
CA LYS A 115 19.87 9.09 0.86
C LYS A 115 18.49 9.12 0.19
N PRO A 116 18.00 7.95 -0.28
CA PRO A 116 16.70 7.88 -0.90
C PRO A 116 15.61 8.36 0.05
N ARG A 117 14.73 9.23 -0.46
CA ARG A 117 13.53 9.68 0.24
C ARG A 117 12.35 9.66 -0.68
N TYR A 118 11.24 9.11 -0.23
CA TYR A 118 10.04 8.94 -1.04
C TYR A 118 8.78 9.29 -0.27
N ARG A 119 7.78 9.76 -1.01
CA ARG A 119 6.41 9.88 -0.53
C ARG A 119 5.56 8.85 -1.26
N LEU A 120 4.85 8.06 -0.48
CA LEU A 120 3.86 7.10 -0.94
C LEU A 120 2.47 7.72 -0.79
N VAL A 121 1.66 7.61 -1.83
CA VAL A 121 0.26 8.03 -1.85
C VAL A 121 -0.60 6.82 -2.20
N VAL A 122 -1.50 6.42 -1.31
CA VAL A 122 -2.41 5.28 -1.52
C VAL A 122 -3.83 5.80 -1.69
N LYS A 123 -4.55 5.26 -2.67
CA LYS A 123 -5.96 5.61 -2.93
C LYS A 123 -6.89 4.68 -2.15
N PRO A 124 -7.62 5.16 -1.13
CA PRO A 124 -8.58 4.34 -0.39
C PRO A 124 -9.90 4.16 -1.15
N ASP A 125 -10.63 3.09 -0.84
CA ASP A 125 -11.96 2.77 -1.43
C ASP A 125 -13.09 3.68 -0.92
N ARG A 126 -12.82 4.47 0.11
CA ARG A 126 -13.74 5.44 0.71
C ARG A 126 -12.98 6.54 1.45
N VAL A 127 -13.73 7.58 1.83
CA VAL A 127 -13.20 8.67 2.64
C VAL A 127 -12.90 8.21 4.07
N LEU A 128 -11.88 8.81 4.68
CA LEU A 128 -11.34 8.47 5.99
C LEU A 128 -11.66 9.59 6.98
N ASN A 129 -12.04 9.23 8.21
CA ASN A 129 -11.98 10.15 9.35
C ASN A 129 -10.60 10.05 10.03
N GLU A 130 -10.32 10.90 11.01
CA GLU A 130 -8.99 10.95 11.66
C GLU A 130 -8.57 9.61 12.31
N PRO A 131 -9.40 8.92 13.12
CA PRO A 131 -9.02 7.63 13.70
C PRO A 131 -8.73 6.57 12.64
N THR A 132 -9.61 6.42 11.65
CA THR A 132 -9.44 5.42 10.59
C THR A 132 -8.23 5.74 9.70
N TYR A 133 -7.97 7.02 9.41
CA TYR A 133 -6.76 7.42 8.69
C TYR A 133 -5.49 6.99 9.40
N LYS A 134 -5.37 7.28 10.71
CA LYS A 134 -4.19 6.89 11.51
C LYS A 134 -4.03 5.38 11.57
N GLN A 135 -5.14 4.64 11.69
CA GLN A 135 -5.12 3.18 11.68
C GLN A 135 -4.61 2.64 10.34
N ILE A 136 -5.12 3.15 9.22
CA ILE A 136 -4.75 2.67 7.89
C ILE A 136 -3.32 3.06 7.51
N VAL A 137 -2.83 4.23 7.93
CA VAL A 137 -1.41 4.59 7.79
C VAL A 137 -0.52 3.55 8.47
N LYS A 138 -0.84 3.15 9.71
CA LYS A 138 -0.08 2.13 10.44
C LYS A 138 -0.18 0.76 9.77
N GLU A 139 -1.38 0.36 9.36
CA GLU A 139 -1.58 -0.92 8.66
C GLU A 139 -0.75 -1.01 7.36
N ILE A 140 -0.72 0.06 6.57
CA ILE A 140 0.10 0.12 5.35
C ILE A 140 1.58 0.09 5.70
N ALA A 141 2.02 0.85 6.70
CA ALA A 141 3.40 0.85 7.16
C ALA A 141 3.84 -0.53 7.66
N ASP A 142 3.00 -1.22 8.43
CA ASP A 142 3.26 -2.57 8.94
C ASP A 142 3.33 -3.59 7.80
N LYS A 143 2.48 -3.47 6.77
CA LYS A 143 2.55 -4.31 5.56
C LYS A 143 3.84 -4.11 4.76
N ILE A 144 4.33 -2.87 4.70
CA ILE A 144 5.58 -2.53 4.01
C ILE A 144 6.79 -3.00 4.87
N GLY A 145 6.65 -2.96 6.20
CA GLY A 145 7.67 -3.44 7.12
C GLY A 145 8.89 -2.52 7.27
N LEU A 146 8.76 -1.25 6.84
CA LEU A 146 9.84 -0.25 6.89
C LEU A 146 9.47 0.94 7.78
N PRO A 147 10.46 1.58 8.42
CA PRO A 147 10.21 2.79 9.21
C PRO A 147 9.69 3.92 8.32
N PHE A 148 8.75 4.69 8.86
CA PHE A 148 8.15 5.85 8.19
C PHE A 148 8.12 7.05 9.14
N ASP A 149 8.03 8.26 8.59
CA ASP A 149 7.93 9.49 9.39
C ASP A 149 6.56 9.55 10.10
N LEU A 150 6.58 9.58 11.43
CA LEU A 150 5.40 9.68 12.28
C LEU A 150 4.58 10.96 12.03
N ALA A 151 5.16 12.00 11.44
CA ALA A 151 4.41 13.17 10.98
C ALA A 151 3.29 12.79 9.98
N SER A 152 3.42 11.66 9.29
CA SER A 152 2.37 11.08 8.43
C SER A 152 1.05 10.80 9.18
N LEU A 153 1.09 10.64 10.51
CA LEU A 153 -0.08 10.44 11.38
C LEU A 153 -0.79 11.75 11.75
N THR A 154 -0.22 12.91 11.43
CA THR A 154 -0.82 14.21 11.74
C THR A 154 -2.01 14.49 10.82
N TRP A 155 -3.21 14.59 11.40
CA TRP A 155 -4.47 14.61 10.65
C TRP A 155 -4.54 15.68 9.57
N SER A 156 -4.25 16.93 9.89
CA SER A 156 -4.28 18.03 8.93
C SER A 156 -2.91 18.34 8.30
N GLN A 157 -1.95 17.41 8.30
CA GLN A 157 -0.62 17.64 7.72
C GLN A 157 -0.68 17.90 6.20
N LEU A 158 -0.03 18.99 5.76
CA LEU A 158 0.20 19.25 4.35
C LEU A 158 1.20 18.26 3.77
N GLN A 159 0.93 17.83 2.54
CA GLN A 159 1.69 16.82 1.83
C GLN A 159 2.39 17.47 0.65
N GLY A 160 3.72 17.42 0.63
CA GLY A 160 4.50 18.03 -0.44
C GLY A 160 4.21 17.35 -1.77
N LEU A 161 3.93 18.15 -2.80
CA LEU A 161 3.81 17.66 -4.16
C LEU A 161 5.20 17.45 -4.77
N PRO A 162 5.32 16.75 -5.91
CA PRO A 162 6.59 16.52 -6.58
C PRO A 162 7.42 17.80 -6.78
N VAL A 163 8.65 17.79 -6.24
CA VAL A 163 9.65 18.86 -6.37
C VAL A 163 11.02 18.22 -6.54
N THR A 164 11.86 18.79 -7.39
CA THR A 164 13.24 18.33 -7.61
C THR A 164 14.23 19.49 -7.66
N SER A 165 15.45 19.26 -7.17
CA SER A 165 16.61 20.12 -7.40
C SER A 165 17.32 19.83 -8.74
N GLY A 166 17.09 18.65 -9.33
CA GLY A 166 17.63 18.23 -10.63
C GLY A 166 16.80 18.69 -11.83
N ASP A 167 16.97 18.01 -12.97
CA ASP A 167 16.11 18.22 -14.15
C ASP A 167 14.72 17.57 -13.91
N PRO A 168 13.61 18.32 -14.01
CA PRO A 168 12.25 17.77 -13.97
C PRO A 168 11.99 16.63 -14.97
N LYS A 169 12.74 16.54 -16.07
CA LYS A 169 12.62 15.47 -17.07
C LYS A 169 13.14 14.12 -16.57
N ASP A 170 14.13 14.15 -15.68
CA ASP A 170 14.74 12.95 -15.09
C ASP A 170 14.00 12.50 -13.83
N TYR A 171 13.03 13.29 -13.37
CA TYR A 171 12.25 12.98 -12.18
C TYR A 171 11.31 11.81 -12.44
N GLN A 172 11.60 10.67 -11.82
CA GLN A 172 10.80 9.47 -11.96
C GLN A 172 9.74 9.39 -10.87
N LYS A 173 8.50 9.18 -11.31
CA LYS A 173 7.34 8.93 -10.44
C LYS A 173 6.68 7.65 -10.91
N ILE A 174 6.40 6.75 -9.97
CA ILE A 174 5.68 5.51 -10.22
C ILE A 174 4.21 5.77 -9.94
N VAL A 175 3.35 5.39 -10.89
CA VAL A 175 1.90 5.49 -10.78
C VAL A 175 1.32 4.13 -11.09
N GLU A 176 0.99 3.37 -10.04
CA GLU A 176 0.31 2.10 -10.18
C GLU A 176 -1.20 2.29 -10.10
N ARG A 177 -1.92 1.67 -11.05
CA ARG A 177 -3.38 1.73 -11.14
C ARG A 177 -3.96 0.33 -10.97
N GLY A 178 -4.48 0.07 -9.77
CA GLY A 178 -5.13 -1.17 -9.39
C GLY A 178 -6.46 -0.90 -8.68
N LEU A 179 -6.81 -1.76 -7.73
CA LEU A 179 -7.95 -1.58 -6.85
C LEU A 179 -7.71 -0.44 -5.85
N ASP A 180 -8.78 0.18 -5.39
CA ASP A 180 -8.69 1.11 -4.27
C ASP A 180 -8.43 0.32 -2.96
N TYR A 181 -7.62 0.88 -2.08
CA TYR A 181 -7.20 0.22 -0.84
C TYR A 181 -8.39 0.08 0.13
N PRO A 182 -8.67 -1.13 0.64
CA PRO A 182 -9.86 -1.37 1.44
C PRO A 182 -9.77 -0.68 2.80
N VAL A 183 -10.79 0.10 3.15
CA VAL A 183 -10.89 0.71 4.47
C VAL A 183 -11.96 -0.02 5.29
N PRO A 184 -11.62 -0.53 6.49
CA PRO A 184 -12.58 -1.14 7.39
C PRO A 184 -13.74 -0.20 7.69
N GLN A 185 -14.97 -0.74 7.70
CA GLN A 185 -16.10 0.03 8.21
C GLN A 185 -15.88 0.26 9.71
N SER A 186 -15.64 1.50 10.11
CA SER A 186 -15.82 1.88 11.49
C SER A 186 -17.32 1.78 11.79
N SER A 187 -17.70 0.81 12.61
CA SER A 187 -19.00 0.80 13.27
C SER A 187 -19.05 2.02 14.20
N THR A 188 -19.61 3.12 13.72
CA THR A 188 -19.97 4.25 14.56
C THR A 188 -21.08 3.82 15.51
N GLY A 189 -20.71 3.41 16.72
CA GLY A 189 -21.68 3.19 17.80
C GLY A 189 -21.21 2.25 18.90
N GLN A 190 -20.87 2.85 20.05
CA GLN A 190 -20.81 2.28 21.39
C GLN A 190 -19.61 1.39 21.74
N ALA A 191 -18.88 1.83 22.77
CA ALA A 191 -18.06 0.96 23.60
C ALA A 191 -18.98 -0.13 24.19
N GLY A 192 -18.84 -1.36 23.70
CA GLY A 192 -19.59 -2.51 24.18
C GLY A 192 -18.95 -3.80 23.65
N ALA A 193 -18.36 -4.57 24.56
CA ALA A 193 -17.93 -5.96 24.46
C ALA A 193 -17.29 -6.44 23.14
N VAL A 194 -16.00 -6.78 23.22
CA VAL A 194 -15.33 -7.67 22.26
C VAL A 194 -16.15 -8.94 22.10
N THR A 195 -16.80 -9.09 20.94
CA THR A 195 -17.30 -10.37 20.45
C THR A 195 -16.52 -10.71 19.18
N THR A 196 -15.65 -11.70 19.32
CA THR A 196 -14.90 -12.30 18.21
C THR A 196 -15.89 -13.02 17.29
N ASN A 197 -16.40 -12.31 16.28
CA ASN A 197 -17.11 -12.95 15.18
C ASN A 197 -16.10 -13.25 14.07
N TYR A 198 -15.64 -14.50 14.04
CA TYR A 198 -14.93 -15.06 12.89
C TYR A 198 -15.75 -14.79 11.63
N HIS A 199 -15.15 -14.05 10.68
CA HIS A 199 -15.74 -13.83 9.36
C HIS A 199 -16.04 -15.20 8.72
N GLN A 200 -17.33 -15.52 8.55
CA GLN A 200 -17.70 -16.62 7.68
C GLN A 200 -17.40 -16.24 6.22
N PRO A 201 -16.69 -17.08 5.45
CA PRO A 201 -16.35 -16.74 4.08
C PRO A 201 -17.60 -16.72 3.20
N ARG A 202 -17.84 -15.60 2.52
CA ARG A 202 -18.80 -15.51 1.41
C ARG A 202 -18.38 -16.46 0.30
N ALA A 203 -19.23 -17.44 0.00
CA ALA A 203 -19.18 -18.20 -1.24
C ALA A 203 -19.44 -17.27 -2.43
N THR A 204 -18.84 -17.60 -3.58
CA THR A 204 -19.04 -16.98 -4.90
C THR A 204 -18.36 -15.62 -5.14
N GLY A 205 -17.04 -15.65 -5.32
CA GLY A 205 -16.23 -14.60 -5.94
C GLY A 205 -14.82 -15.16 -6.14
N ARG A 206 -14.18 -14.93 -7.30
CA ARG A 206 -12.82 -15.42 -7.57
C ARG A 206 -11.87 -14.95 -6.45
N ARG A 207 -11.50 -15.87 -5.55
CA ARG A 207 -10.55 -15.61 -4.46
C ARG A 207 -9.23 -15.10 -5.04
N SER A 208 -8.64 -14.08 -4.40
CA SER A 208 -7.29 -13.60 -4.74
C SER A 208 -6.26 -14.72 -4.59
N ILE A 209 -5.12 -14.60 -5.26
CA ILE A 209 -4.04 -15.61 -5.20
C ILE A 209 -3.61 -15.86 -3.75
N THR A 210 -3.39 -14.78 -2.98
CA THR A 210 -3.05 -14.84 -1.55
C THR A 210 -4.12 -15.56 -0.74
N MET A 211 -5.41 -15.25 -0.98
CA MET A 211 -6.49 -15.92 -0.25
C MET A 211 -6.58 -17.40 -0.60
N ARG A 212 -6.22 -17.82 -1.81
CA ARG A 212 -6.16 -19.26 -2.16
C ARG A 212 -5.04 -19.98 -1.41
N VAL A 213 -3.90 -19.31 -1.20
CA VAL A 213 -2.82 -19.86 -0.36
C VAL A 213 -3.30 -20.00 1.08
N ILE A 214 -3.80 -18.91 1.67
CA ILE A 214 -4.29 -18.88 3.06
C ILE A 214 -5.42 -19.90 3.29
N ASP A 215 -6.37 -19.99 2.35
CA ASP A 215 -7.50 -20.90 2.44
C ASP A 215 -7.05 -22.38 2.40
N THR A 216 -6.01 -22.70 1.62
CA THR A 216 -5.42 -24.04 1.60
C THR A 216 -4.64 -24.33 2.89
N LEU A 217 -3.97 -23.33 3.47
CA LEU A 217 -3.27 -23.47 4.75
C LEU A 217 -4.22 -23.63 5.95
N PHE A 218 -5.47 -23.16 5.84
CA PHE A 218 -6.47 -23.34 6.91
C PHE A 218 -7.32 -24.59 6.74
N ASN A 219 -7.62 -25.00 5.52
CA ASN A 219 -8.56 -26.10 5.25
C ASN A 219 -7.90 -27.35 4.66
N GLY A 220 -6.60 -27.31 4.40
CA GLY A 220 -5.86 -28.39 3.77
C GLY A 220 -6.27 -28.65 2.32
N PHE A 221 -6.01 -29.85 1.83
CA PHE A 221 -6.26 -30.24 0.43
C PHE A 221 -7.68 -30.72 0.13
N GLY A 222 -8.59 -30.68 1.11
CA GLY A 222 -9.97 -31.16 1.01
C GLY A 222 -10.13 -32.68 1.14
N ASP A 223 -11.32 -33.19 0.81
CA ASP A 223 -11.76 -34.56 1.10
C ASP A 223 -11.22 -35.63 0.11
N GLU A 224 -11.44 -36.90 0.44
CA GLU A 224 -10.88 -38.06 -0.27
C GLU A 224 -11.23 -38.08 -1.78
N GLY A 225 -10.19 -38.31 -2.61
CA GLY A 225 -10.31 -38.40 -4.07
C GLY A 225 -9.78 -37.19 -4.85
N GLY A 226 -9.60 -36.03 -4.20
CA GLY A 226 -9.12 -34.79 -4.84
C GLY A 226 -7.77 -34.24 -4.32
N ARG A 227 -7.25 -34.78 -3.20
CA ARG A 227 -6.08 -34.25 -2.47
C ARG A 227 -4.83 -34.08 -3.32
N ASN A 228 -4.46 -35.09 -4.13
CA ASN A 228 -3.28 -35.02 -5.00
C ASN A 228 -3.40 -33.92 -6.08
N VAL A 229 -4.60 -33.71 -6.61
CA VAL A 229 -4.88 -32.64 -7.58
C VAL A 229 -4.84 -31.27 -6.88
N ALA A 230 -5.38 -31.17 -5.68
CA ALA A 230 -5.36 -29.95 -4.87
C ALA A 230 -3.92 -29.58 -4.44
N MET A 231 -3.13 -30.53 -3.96
CA MET A 231 -1.71 -30.38 -3.67
C MET A 231 -0.95 -29.93 -4.91
N THR A 232 -1.21 -30.54 -6.07
CA THR A 232 -0.56 -30.15 -7.32
C THR A 232 -0.84 -28.68 -7.69
N ARG A 233 -2.09 -28.26 -7.56
CA ARG A 233 -2.51 -26.87 -7.80
C ARG A 233 -1.90 -25.91 -6.79
N PHE A 234 -1.80 -26.33 -5.53
CA PHE A 234 -1.21 -25.53 -4.46
C PHE A 234 0.29 -25.32 -4.67
N VAL A 235 1.05 -26.37 -4.95
CA VAL A 235 2.50 -26.27 -5.25
C VAL A 235 2.74 -25.42 -6.51
N GLY A 236 1.94 -25.60 -7.56
CA GLY A 236 2.01 -24.74 -8.76
C GLY A 236 1.63 -23.29 -8.50
N LEU A 237 0.79 -23.02 -7.49
CA LEU A 237 0.45 -21.66 -7.05
C LEU A 237 1.63 -21.01 -6.31
N LEU A 238 2.32 -21.77 -5.45
CA LEU A 238 3.49 -21.31 -4.70
C LEU A 238 4.65 -20.93 -5.62
N PHE A 239 4.89 -21.74 -6.65
CA PHE A 239 5.87 -21.43 -7.71
C PHE A 239 5.31 -20.56 -8.84
N ASN A 240 4.15 -19.93 -8.68
CA ASN A 240 3.69 -18.97 -9.65
C ASN A 240 4.46 -17.64 -9.50
N LYS A 241 4.65 -16.89 -10.60
CA LYS A 241 5.32 -15.57 -10.59
C LYS A 241 4.73 -14.53 -9.62
N TRP A 242 3.50 -14.74 -9.14
CA TRP A 242 2.83 -13.85 -8.18
C TRP A 242 3.04 -14.22 -6.72
N VAL A 243 3.48 -15.45 -6.41
CA VAL A 243 3.81 -15.90 -5.04
C VAL A 243 5.31 -16.06 -4.90
N ASP A 244 5.94 -16.65 -5.92
CA ASP A 244 7.38 -16.84 -6.07
C ASP A 244 8.10 -17.38 -4.83
N ALA A 245 7.49 -18.37 -4.18
CA ALA A 245 8.10 -19.04 -3.04
C ALA A 245 9.37 -19.78 -3.48
N ASP A 246 10.44 -19.64 -2.69
CA ASP A 246 11.61 -20.50 -2.84
C ASP A 246 11.25 -21.97 -2.53
N LEU A 247 12.15 -22.88 -2.91
CA LEU A 247 11.92 -24.32 -2.79
C LEU A 247 11.63 -24.77 -1.34
N GLU A 248 12.35 -24.21 -0.37
CA GLU A 248 12.24 -24.57 1.04
C GLU A 248 10.91 -24.06 1.62
N THR A 249 10.60 -22.79 1.38
CA THR A 249 9.32 -22.17 1.77
C THR A 249 8.14 -22.91 1.15
N ALA A 250 8.21 -23.23 -0.14
CA ALA A 250 7.13 -23.94 -0.82
C ALA A 250 6.91 -25.35 -0.23
N TYR A 251 7.99 -26.03 0.15
CA TYR A 251 7.93 -27.35 0.77
C TYR A 251 7.30 -27.29 2.16
N GLU A 252 7.72 -26.36 3.01
CA GLU A 252 7.17 -26.20 4.36
C GLU A 252 5.69 -25.79 4.32
N LEU A 253 5.30 -24.87 3.45
CA LEU A 253 3.88 -24.51 3.27
C LEU A 253 3.03 -25.70 2.80
N THR A 254 3.60 -26.58 1.96
CA THR A 254 2.92 -27.81 1.51
C THR A 254 2.76 -28.80 2.66
N LYS A 255 3.76 -28.94 3.55
CA LYS A 255 3.64 -29.75 4.77
C LYS A 255 2.60 -29.21 5.74
N ILE A 256 2.55 -27.89 5.92
CA ILE A 256 1.56 -27.22 6.77
C ILE A 256 0.15 -27.45 6.23
N ALA A 257 -0.08 -27.27 4.92
CA ALA A 257 -1.38 -27.57 4.31
C ALA A 257 -1.76 -29.06 4.46
N ASN A 258 -0.79 -29.97 4.34
CA ASN A 258 -1.05 -31.39 4.55
C ASN A 258 -1.42 -31.72 6.00
N SER A 259 -0.77 -31.09 6.99
CA SER A 259 -1.00 -31.38 8.42
C SER A 259 -2.38 -30.93 8.91
N VAL A 260 -2.99 -29.95 8.24
CA VAL A 260 -4.36 -29.49 8.52
C VAL A 260 -5.42 -30.18 7.64
N THR A 261 -5.01 -31.09 6.75
CA THR A 261 -5.96 -31.89 5.95
C THR A 261 -6.54 -32.99 6.82
N ALA A 262 -7.87 -33.17 6.81
CA ALA A 262 -8.58 -34.12 7.68
C ALA A 262 -7.99 -35.55 7.63
N GLU A 263 -7.55 -35.96 6.44
CA GLU A 263 -6.69 -37.12 6.24
C GLU A 263 -5.44 -36.68 5.48
N PRO A 264 -4.29 -36.53 6.16
CA PRO A 264 -3.05 -36.13 5.50
C PRO A 264 -2.54 -37.21 4.54
N LEU A 265 -1.91 -36.78 3.44
CA LEU A 265 -1.14 -37.69 2.58
C LEU A 265 0.06 -38.25 3.37
N PRO A 266 0.44 -39.53 3.14
CA PRO A 266 1.70 -40.07 3.64
C PRO A 266 2.87 -39.19 3.19
N ILE A 267 3.84 -38.96 4.07
CA ILE A 267 4.95 -38.04 3.80
C ILE A 267 5.73 -38.44 2.54
N GLU A 268 5.91 -39.73 2.29
CA GLU A 268 6.58 -40.26 1.10
C GLU A 268 5.82 -40.01 -0.21
N GLU A 269 4.48 -39.88 -0.14
CA GLU A 269 3.65 -39.51 -1.28
C GLU A 269 3.70 -38.00 -1.53
N LEU A 270 3.68 -37.20 -0.46
CA LEU A 270 3.88 -35.76 -0.50
C LEU A 270 5.25 -35.42 -1.11
N ASP A 271 6.33 -36.05 -0.62
CA ASP A 271 7.69 -35.78 -1.08
C ASP A 271 7.87 -36.08 -2.57
N ARG A 272 7.35 -37.22 -3.03
CA ARG A 272 7.39 -37.59 -4.45
C ARG A 272 6.63 -36.61 -5.32
N THR A 273 5.41 -36.24 -4.89
CA THR A 273 4.54 -35.35 -5.66
C THR A 273 5.11 -33.94 -5.73
N PHE A 274 5.56 -33.39 -4.60
CA PHE A 274 6.20 -32.08 -4.51
C PHE A 274 7.45 -32.01 -5.40
N THR A 275 8.34 -33.00 -5.29
CA THR A 275 9.58 -33.05 -6.08
C THR A 275 9.31 -33.10 -7.58
N SER A 276 8.29 -33.85 -8.01
CA SER A 276 7.89 -33.94 -9.42
C SER A 276 7.45 -32.58 -9.97
N ILE A 277 6.61 -31.86 -9.21
CA ILE A 277 6.07 -30.56 -9.63
C ILE A 277 7.15 -29.48 -9.60
N ALA A 278 7.97 -29.43 -8.54
CA ALA A 278 9.08 -28.47 -8.44
C ALA A 278 10.01 -28.62 -9.65
N ARG A 279 10.42 -29.85 -10.00
CA ARG A 279 11.23 -30.09 -11.20
C ARG A 279 10.56 -29.61 -12.49
N ALA A 280 9.26 -29.80 -12.63
CA ALA A 280 8.52 -29.36 -13.81
C ALA A 280 8.42 -27.83 -13.91
N GLU A 281 8.21 -27.13 -12.79
CA GLU A 281 8.11 -25.66 -12.76
C GLU A 281 9.47 -24.98 -12.95
N TYR A 282 10.54 -25.50 -12.35
CA TYR A 282 11.90 -24.98 -12.57
C TYR A 282 12.38 -25.16 -14.02
N ARG A 283 11.96 -26.23 -14.71
CA ARG A 283 12.23 -26.41 -16.16
C ARG A 283 11.51 -25.41 -17.07
N LYS A 284 10.43 -24.79 -16.61
CA LYS A 284 9.71 -23.73 -17.37
C LYS A 284 10.31 -22.34 -17.16
N ARG A 285 11.12 -22.17 -16.12
CA ARG A 285 11.70 -20.90 -15.68
C ARG A 285 13.16 -20.70 -16.15
N GLY A 286 13.85 -21.77 -16.56
CA GLY A 286 15.14 -21.72 -17.26
C GLY A 286 14.97 -21.80 -18.77
#